data_AF-A0A521KR28-F1
#
_entry.id   AF-A0A521KR28-F1
#
_cell.length_a   1.000
_cell.length_b   1.000
_cell.length_c   1.000
_cell.angle_alpha   90.00
_cell.angle_beta   90.00
_cell.angle_gamma   90.00
#
_symmetry.space_group_name_H-M   'P 1'
#
loop_
_entity.id
_entity.type
_entity.pdbx_description
1 polymer ?
#
loop_
_entity_poly.entity_id
_entity_poly.type
_entity_poly.pdbx_seq_one_letter_code
_entity_poly.pdbx_strand_id
1 'polypeptide(L)'
;AGTFARVATTSNLYARPARASELVAVIPAGREARVTGRTEDASWLRVVYPPQSSIEGWLPRANFVADAVPDVASVPALPAEVIASSAGSVSATEGDSLPDLTVASADVQPNGNLSVRITNEGRAPFAGRVGLQVAGADGEILGVLDVDLTDRPLAPNRSASVNTGIEVRRTGLFIIEVDRGNRVKESSEINNIRRVLLVGAGAR
;
A
#
# COMPACT_ATOMS: atom_id res chain seq x y z
N ALA A 1 -11.45 3.73 -25.47
CA ALA A 1 -12.26 3.67 -24.23
C ALA A 1 -11.56 2.71 -23.28
N GLY A 2 -11.50 3.02 -21.98
CA GLY A 2 -10.94 2.08 -21.00
C GLY A 2 -11.85 0.87 -20.83
N THR A 3 -11.25 -0.29 -20.62
CA THR A 3 -11.99 -1.52 -20.36
C THR A 3 -12.27 -1.62 -18.86
N PHE A 4 -13.52 -1.77 -18.44
CA PHE A 4 -13.89 -1.82 -17.02
C PHE A 4 -14.47 -3.18 -16.66
N ALA A 5 -14.24 -3.62 -15.41
CA ALA A 5 -14.80 -4.85 -14.88
C ALA A 5 -15.28 -4.66 -13.45
N ARG A 6 -16.38 -5.34 -13.09
CA ARG A 6 -16.95 -5.31 -11.75
C ARG A 6 -16.45 -6.48 -10.92
N VAL A 7 -15.97 -6.19 -9.71
CA VAL A 7 -15.50 -7.21 -8.77
C VAL A 7 -16.71 -7.87 -8.09
N ALA A 8 -16.78 -9.21 -8.11
CA ALA A 8 -17.89 -9.98 -7.55
C ALA A 8 -17.85 -10.06 -6.01
N THR A 9 -16.65 -10.21 -5.44
CA THR A 9 -16.43 -10.33 -4.00
C THR A 9 -15.30 -9.43 -3.55
N THR A 10 -15.28 -9.01 -2.28
CA THR A 10 -14.15 -8.22 -1.74
C THR A 10 -12.84 -8.94 -2.00
N SER A 11 -11.93 -8.30 -2.73
CA SER A 11 -10.75 -8.95 -3.31
C SER A 11 -9.49 -8.15 -3.12
N ASN A 12 -8.42 -8.87 -2.80
CA ASN A 12 -7.07 -8.35 -2.70
C ASN A 12 -6.48 -8.08 -4.08
N LEU A 13 -5.96 -6.88 -4.30
CA LEU A 13 -5.16 -6.46 -5.44
C LEU A 13 -3.68 -6.65 -5.10
N TYR A 14 -2.94 -7.36 -5.93
CA TYR A 14 -1.57 -7.77 -5.64
C TYR A 14 -0.55 -7.06 -6.54
N ALA A 15 0.68 -6.85 -6.08
CA ALA A 15 1.73 -6.22 -6.89
C ALA A 15 2.13 -7.09 -8.09
N ARG A 16 1.97 -8.41 -7.97
CA ARG A 16 2.26 -9.42 -8.99
C ARG A 16 1.08 -10.40 -9.12
N PRO A 17 0.96 -11.15 -10.23
CA PRO A 17 -0.10 -12.15 -10.42
C PRO A 17 0.13 -13.42 -9.58
N ALA A 18 0.27 -13.25 -8.27
CA ALA A 18 0.51 -14.32 -7.30
C ALA A 18 -0.14 -13.96 -5.96
N ARG A 19 -0.80 -14.94 -5.32
CA ARG A 19 -1.46 -14.73 -4.02
C ARG A 19 -0.48 -14.47 -2.86
N ALA A 20 0.78 -14.88 -3.02
CA ALA A 20 1.86 -14.61 -2.07
C ALA A 20 2.56 -13.26 -2.29
N SER A 21 2.16 -12.51 -3.33
CA SER A 21 2.72 -11.18 -3.59
C SER A 21 2.23 -10.17 -2.56
N GLU A 22 2.96 -9.05 -2.46
CA GLU A 22 2.54 -7.87 -1.70
C GLU A 22 1.13 -7.39 -2.11
N LEU A 23 0.37 -6.94 -1.12
CA LEU A 23 -0.98 -6.38 -1.28
C LEU A 23 -0.90 -4.89 -1.64
N VAL A 24 -1.42 -4.55 -2.82
CA VAL A 24 -1.53 -3.18 -3.34
C VAL A 24 -2.85 -2.52 -2.99
N ALA A 25 -3.94 -3.27 -2.86
CA ALA A 25 -5.23 -2.70 -2.44
C ALA A 25 -6.21 -3.83 -2.06
N VAL A 26 -7.37 -3.44 -1.56
CA VAL A 26 -8.54 -4.31 -1.40
C VAL A 26 -9.66 -3.60 -2.11
N ILE A 27 -10.25 -4.28 -3.08
CA ILE A 27 -11.37 -3.80 -3.87
C ILE A 27 -12.65 -4.38 -3.25
N PRO A 28 -13.54 -3.56 -2.68
CA PRO A 28 -14.82 -4.05 -2.17
C PRO A 28 -15.66 -4.71 -3.26
N ALA A 29 -16.48 -5.69 -2.87
CA ALA A 29 -17.46 -6.30 -3.76
C ALA A 29 -18.36 -5.25 -4.44
N GLY A 30 -18.72 -5.48 -5.69
CA GLY A 30 -19.57 -4.61 -6.49
C GLY A 30 -18.90 -3.35 -7.06
N ARG A 31 -17.62 -3.10 -6.73
CA ARG A 31 -16.86 -1.95 -7.26
C ARG A 31 -16.29 -2.24 -8.65
N GLU A 32 -16.11 -1.18 -9.41
CA GLU A 32 -15.53 -1.23 -10.76
C GLU A 32 -14.03 -0.93 -10.72
N ALA A 33 -13.27 -1.68 -11.50
CA ALA A 33 -11.85 -1.47 -11.72
C ALA A 33 -11.58 -1.38 -13.23
N ARG A 34 -10.61 -0.57 -13.64
CA ARG A 34 -10.22 -0.46 -15.05
C ARG A 34 -9.19 -1.54 -15.36
N VAL A 35 -9.51 -2.46 -16.25
CA VAL A 35 -8.62 -3.53 -16.71
C VAL A 35 -7.62 -2.96 -17.72
N THR A 36 -6.33 -3.13 -17.44
CA THR A 36 -5.22 -2.62 -18.25
C THR A 36 -4.39 -3.73 -18.89
N GLY A 37 -4.50 -4.96 -18.38
CA GLY A 37 -3.76 -6.11 -18.92
C GLY A 37 -4.20 -7.43 -18.31
N ARG A 38 -3.56 -8.51 -18.75
CA ARG A 38 -3.76 -9.87 -18.25
C ARG A 38 -2.49 -10.68 -18.32
N THR A 39 -2.43 -11.78 -17.59
CA THR A 39 -1.41 -12.81 -17.81
C THR A 39 -1.68 -13.56 -19.12
N GLU A 40 -0.66 -14.25 -19.64
CA GLU A 40 -0.78 -15.04 -20.89
C GLU A 40 -1.89 -16.09 -20.79
N ASP A 41 -1.97 -16.78 -19.65
CA ASP A 41 -3.00 -17.78 -19.31
C ASP A 41 -4.36 -17.16 -18.93
N ALA A 42 -4.43 -15.82 -18.87
CA ALA A 42 -5.60 -15.04 -18.46
C ALA A 42 -6.18 -15.41 -17.08
N SER A 43 -5.41 -16.04 -16.20
CA SER A 43 -5.84 -16.35 -14.84
C SER A 43 -5.84 -15.12 -13.93
N TRP A 44 -5.07 -14.09 -14.28
CA TRP A 44 -5.01 -12.80 -13.60
C TRP A 44 -5.28 -11.64 -14.55
N LEU A 45 -5.95 -10.62 -14.03
CA LEU A 45 -6.17 -9.34 -14.69
C LEU A 45 -5.40 -8.26 -13.95
N ARG A 46 -4.66 -7.44 -14.71
CA ARG A 46 -4.07 -6.20 -14.21
C ARG A 46 -5.15 -5.12 -14.24
N VAL A 47 -5.37 -4.47 -13.11
CA VAL A 47 -6.41 -3.46 -12.95
C VAL A 47 -5.92 -2.23 -12.21
N VAL A 48 -6.47 -1.08 -12.56
CA VAL A 48 -6.35 0.19 -11.85
C VAL A 48 -7.58 0.41 -10.97
N TYR A 49 -7.37 0.69 -9.68
CA TYR A 49 -8.44 0.90 -8.71
C TYR A 49 -8.08 1.92 -7.62
N PRO A 50 -8.90 2.96 -7.37
CA PRO A 50 -10.07 3.37 -8.14
C PRO A 50 -9.74 3.63 -9.62
N PRO A 51 -10.69 3.56 -10.56
CA PRO A 51 -10.37 3.53 -12.01
C PRO A 51 -9.60 4.74 -12.56
N GLN A 52 -9.58 5.86 -11.83
CA GLN A 52 -8.89 7.10 -12.15
C GLN A 52 -7.61 7.32 -11.34
N SER A 53 -7.25 6.39 -10.45
CA SER A 53 -6.05 6.49 -9.62
C SER A 53 -4.81 5.98 -10.35
N SER A 54 -3.65 6.14 -9.71
CA SER A 54 -2.39 5.49 -10.09
C SER A 54 -2.19 4.12 -9.44
N ILE A 55 -3.15 3.66 -8.63
CA ILE A 55 -3.04 2.39 -7.91
C ILE A 55 -3.40 1.26 -8.87
N GLU A 56 -2.40 0.45 -9.20
CA GLU A 56 -2.53 -0.64 -10.16
C GLU A 56 -1.97 -1.94 -9.57
N GLY A 57 -2.60 -3.06 -9.88
CA GLY A 57 -2.08 -4.37 -9.51
C GLY A 57 -2.85 -5.50 -10.19
N TRP A 58 -2.71 -6.69 -9.65
CA TRP A 58 -3.22 -7.94 -10.20
C TRP A 58 -4.33 -8.51 -9.35
N LEU A 59 -5.43 -8.91 -9.99
CA LEU A 59 -6.57 -9.56 -9.36
C LEU A 59 -6.83 -10.90 -10.06
N PRO A 60 -7.15 -11.99 -9.32
CA PRO A 60 -7.58 -13.23 -9.97
C PRO A 60 -8.83 -12.99 -10.81
N ARG A 61 -8.85 -13.49 -12.05
CA ARG A 61 -10.00 -13.33 -12.95
C ARG A 61 -11.29 -13.90 -12.36
N ALA A 62 -11.19 -14.97 -11.57
CA ALA A 62 -12.32 -15.60 -10.90
C ALA A 62 -13.05 -14.68 -9.89
N ASN A 63 -12.43 -13.55 -9.51
CA ASN A 63 -13.00 -12.62 -8.54
C ASN A 63 -13.89 -11.54 -9.18
N PHE A 64 -14.07 -11.54 -10.51
CA PHE A 64 -14.95 -10.63 -11.22
C PHE A 64 -16.32 -11.26 -11.51
N VAL A 65 -17.32 -10.41 -11.71
CA VAL A 65 -18.65 -10.85 -12.18
C VAL A 65 -18.50 -11.34 -13.61
N ALA A 66 -18.87 -12.61 -13.88
CA ALA A 66 -18.63 -13.28 -15.16
C ALA A 66 -19.11 -12.46 -16.38
N ASP A 67 -20.31 -11.86 -16.28
CA ASP A 67 -20.93 -11.08 -17.36
C ASP A 67 -20.40 -9.65 -17.48
N ALA A 68 -19.59 -9.21 -16.50
CA ALA A 68 -18.96 -7.89 -16.47
C ALA A 68 -17.44 -7.98 -16.69
N VAL A 69 -16.91 -9.15 -17.05
CA VAL A 69 -15.52 -9.25 -17.51
C VAL A 69 -15.49 -8.90 -18.99
N PRO A 70 -14.66 -7.94 -19.41
CA PRO A 70 -14.48 -7.65 -20.83
C PRO A 70 -14.00 -8.86 -21.61
N ASP A 71 -14.18 -8.84 -22.93
CA ASP A 71 -13.61 -9.86 -23.80
C ASP A 71 -12.09 -9.94 -23.57
N VAL A 72 -11.65 -11.05 -22.98
CA VAL A 72 -10.28 -11.27 -22.57
C VAL A 72 -9.33 -11.29 -23.78
N ALA A 73 -9.83 -11.63 -24.96
CA ALA A 73 -9.07 -11.54 -26.20
C ALA A 73 -8.71 -10.09 -26.56
N SER A 74 -9.50 -9.11 -26.11
CA SER A 74 -9.24 -7.69 -26.31
C SER A 74 -8.29 -7.07 -25.29
N VAL A 75 -7.96 -7.80 -24.21
CA VAL A 75 -7.06 -7.32 -23.15
C VAL A 75 -5.61 -7.70 -23.46
N PRO A 76 -4.65 -6.76 -23.44
CA PRO A 76 -3.25 -7.04 -23.71
C PRO A 76 -2.67 -8.08 -22.74
N ALA A 77 -2.06 -9.13 -23.29
CA ALA A 77 -1.24 -10.06 -22.51
C ALA A 77 0.07 -9.36 -22.12
N LEU A 78 0.35 -9.32 -20.83
CA LEU A 78 1.59 -8.81 -20.28
C LEU A 78 2.49 -10.00 -19.91
N PRO A 79 3.79 -9.92 -20.19
CA PRO A 79 4.73 -10.93 -19.73
C PRO A 79 4.64 -11.00 -18.20
N ALA A 80 4.57 -12.22 -17.66
CA ALA A 80 4.80 -12.41 -16.24
C ALA A 80 6.20 -11.86 -15.96
N GLU A 81 6.31 -10.81 -15.16
CA GLU A 81 7.59 -10.19 -14.85
C GLU A 81 8.46 -11.27 -14.18
N VAL A 82 9.38 -11.83 -14.97
CA VAL A 82 10.25 -12.92 -14.56
C VAL A 82 11.09 -12.35 -13.43
N ILE A 83 11.14 -13.05 -12.29
CA ILE A 83 11.99 -12.68 -11.18
C ILE A 83 13.45 -12.76 -11.67
N ALA A 84 13.94 -11.66 -12.24
CA ALA A 84 15.35 -11.35 -12.12
C ALA A 84 15.53 -10.99 -10.65
N SER A 85 15.91 -11.98 -9.84
CA SER A 85 16.64 -11.74 -8.61
C SER A 85 17.97 -11.09 -9.01
N SER A 86 17.90 -9.83 -9.40
CA SER A 86 19.06 -8.97 -9.46
C SER A 86 19.41 -8.70 -8.00
N ALA A 87 20.11 -9.66 -7.39
CA ALA A 87 21.00 -9.40 -6.28
C ALA A 87 22.10 -8.46 -6.81
N GLY A 88 21.73 -7.22 -7.06
CA GLY A 88 22.67 -6.15 -7.31
C GLY A 88 23.37 -5.92 -5.98
N SER A 89 24.59 -6.43 -5.85
CA SER A 89 25.56 -5.86 -4.92
C SER A 89 25.76 -4.40 -5.32
N VAL A 90 24.95 -3.51 -4.72
CA VAL A 90 25.11 -2.07 -4.89
C VAL A 90 26.34 -1.65 -4.10
N SER A 91 27.31 -1.11 -4.83
CA SER A 91 28.45 -0.41 -4.25
C SER A 91 27.90 0.77 -3.44
N ALA A 92 28.32 0.87 -2.18
CA ALA A 92 27.97 1.95 -1.26
C ALA A 92 28.28 3.32 -1.91
N THR A 93 27.24 3.98 -2.39
CA THR A 93 27.28 5.34 -2.94
C THR A 93 26.28 6.13 -2.12
N GLU A 94 26.66 7.32 -1.62
CA GLU A 94 25.92 8.37 -0.86
C GLU A 94 24.51 8.14 -0.26
N GLY A 95 23.61 7.36 -0.87
CA GLY A 95 22.37 6.88 -0.25
C GLY A 95 22.57 5.88 0.88
N ASP A 96 23.76 5.30 1.03
CA ASP A 96 24.08 4.32 2.08
C ASP A 96 24.20 4.93 3.49
N SER A 97 23.99 6.24 3.63
CA SER A 97 23.98 6.98 4.90
C SER A 97 22.74 7.86 5.06
N LEU A 98 21.62 7.52 4.42
CA LEU A 98 20.34 8.19 4.64
C LEU A 98 19.45 7.36 5.58
N PRO A 99 18.50 8.00 6.29
CA PRO A 99 17.41 7.28 6.94
C PRO A 99 16.48 6.66 5.89
N ASP A 100 15.66 5.72 6.32
CA ASP A 100 14.64 5.06 5.50
C ASP A 100 13.43 4.75 6.38
N LEU A 101 12.44 5.64 6.41
CA LEU A 101 11.29 5.53 7.31
C LEU A 101 10.20 4.73 6.61
N THR A 102 9.81 3.62 7.23
CA THR A 102 8.67 2.82 6.78
C THR A 102 7.65 2.64 7.89
N VAL A 103 6.42 2.31 7.49
CA VAL A 103 5.37 1.89 8.42
C VAL A 103 5.44 0.37 8.59
N ALA A 104 6.01 -0.06 9.72
CA ALA A 104 6.20 -1.47 10.03
C ALA A 104 4.89 -2.17 10.44
N SER A 105 4.07 -1.51 11.26
CA SER A 105 2.77 -2.04 11.68
C SER A 105 1.77 -0.91 11.98
N ALA A 106 0.50 -1.26 11.99
CA ALA A 106 -0.57 -0.36 12.38
C ALA A 106 -1.72 -1.16 12.98
N ASP A 107 -2.16 -0.75 14.17
CA ASP A 107 -3.05 -1.53 15.02
C ASP A 107 -4.10 -0.61 15.65
N VAL A 108 -5.35 -1.09 15.71
CA VAL A 108 -6.44 -0.36 16.38
C VAL A 108 -6.42 -0.72 17.86
N GLN A 109 -6.23 0.27 18.72
CA GLN A 109 -6.22 0.10 20.18
C GLN A 109 -7.62 -0.19 20.72
N PRO A 110 -7.76 -0.70 21.96
CA PRO A 110 -9.08 -0.97 22.57
C PRO A 110 -10.02 0.24 22.67
N ASN A 111 -9.46 1.45 22.69
CA ASN A 111 -10.23 2.71 22.68
C ASN A 111 -10.61 3.18 21.26
N GLY A 112 -10.32 2.39 20.22
CA GLY A 112 -10.59 2.71 18.82
C GLY A 112 -9.51 3.54 18.14
N ASN A 113 -8.48 4.01 18.85
CA ASN A 113 -7.44 4.85 18.26
C ASN A 113 -6.40 4.02 17.52
N LEU A 114 -6.00 4.50 16.34
CA LEU A 114 -4.93 3.88 15.56
C LEU A 114 -3.56 4.19 16.17
N SER A 115 -2.79 3.13 16.46
CA SER A 115 -1.36 3.21 16.71
C SER A 115 -0.59 2.77 15.48
N VAL A 116 0.44 3.53 15.10
CA VAL A 116 1.31 3.22 13.96
C VAL A 116 2.74 3.05 14.47
N ARG A 117 3.41 1.99 14.04
CA ARG A 117 4.83 1.78 14.29
C ARG A 117 5.62 2.20 13.06
N ILE A 118 6.43 3.24 13.22
CA ILE A 118 7.37 3.72 12.20
C ILE A 118 8.73 3.10 12.51
N THR A 119 9.41 2.53 11.53
CA THR A 119 10.77 1.98 11.65
C THR A 119 11.70 2.72 10.72
N ASN A 120 12.92 2.99 11.17
CA ASN A 120 14.00 3.44 10.30
C ASN A 120 14.78 2.21 9.81
N GLU A 121 14.56 1.77 8.58
CA GLU A 121 15.30 0.68 7.91
C GLU A 121 16.61 1.16 7.27
N GLY A 122 16.87 2.47 7.34
CA GLY A 122 18.02 3.11 6.74
C GLY A 122 19.28 2.92 7.59
N ARG A 123 20.37 3.54 7.14
CA ARG A 123 21.69 3.39 7.77
C ARG A 123 22.12 4.63 8.54
N ALA A 124 21.39 5.74 8.43
CA ALA A 124 21.56 6.91 9.28
C ALA A 124 20.39 7.10 10.25
N PRO A 125 20.65 7.69 11.44
CA PRO A 125 19.58 8.06 12.35
C PRO A 125 18.69 9.17 11.76
N PHE A 126 17.42 9.17 12.14
CA PHE A 126 16.50 10.25 11.84
C PHE A 126 16.14 11.02 13.12
N ALA A 127 16.30 12.34 13.09
CA ALA A 127 15.85 13.27 14.13
C ALA A 127 15.17 14.46 13.44
N GLY A 128 13.89 14.69 13.73
CA GLY A 128 13.14 15.77 13.12
C GLY A 128 11.65 15.46 13.04
N ARG A 129 10.96 16.22 12.20
CA ARG A 129 9.52 16.08 11.99
C ARG A 129 9.23 15.28 10.74
N VAL A 130 8.30 14.35 10.82
CA VAL A 130 7.85 13.54 9.69
C VAL A 130 6.33 13.55 9.58
N GLY A 131 5.83 13.68 8.36
CA GLY A 131 4.38 13.64 8.13
C GLY A 131 3.87 12.20 8.22
N LEU A 132 2.68 12.00 8.78
CA LEU A 132 1.99 10.71 8.75
C LEU A 132 0.55 10.96 8.28
N GLN A 133 0.16 10.35 7.18
CA GLN A 133 -1.20 10.39 6.67
C GLN A 133 -1.87 9.03 6.81
N VAL A 134 -3.15 9.05 7.18
CA VAL A 134 -4.01 7.87 7.18
C VAL A 134 -5.22 8.16 6.30
N ALA A 135 -5.46 7.29 5.33
CA ALA A 135 -6.60 7.37 4.43
C ALA A 135 -7.30 6.02 4.29
N GLY A 136 -8.59 6.05 3.98
CA GLY A 136 -9.32 4.88 3.50
C GLY A 136 -8.83 4.45 2.11
N ALA A 137 -9.12 3.20 1.73
CA ALA A 137 -8.79 2.68 0.40
C ALA A 137 -9.53 3.39 -0.76
N ASP A 138 -10.59 4.13 -0.46
CA ASP A 138 -11.29 5.02 -1.40
C ASP A 138 -10.62 6.39 -1.54
N GLY A 139 -9.57 6.67 -0.78
CA GLY A 139 -8.86 7.94 -0.75
C GLY A 139 -9.41 8.95 0.26
N GLU A 140 -10.44 8.60 1.05
CA GLU A 140 -10.92 9.47 2.14
C GLU A 140 -9.80 9.67 3.17
N ILE A 141 -9.32 10.90 3.34
CA ILE A 141 -8.30 11.21 4.35
C ILE A 141 -8.96 11.26 5.72
N LEU A 142 -8.51 10.38 6.62
CA LEU A 142 -9.01 10.30 8.00
C LEU A 142 -8.21 11.19 8.94
N GLY A 143 -6.94 11.42 8.63
CA GLY A 143 -6.11 12.36 9.38
C GLY A 143 -4.71 12.50 8.80
N VAL A 144 -4.11 13.64 9.11
CA VAL A 144 -2.71 13.95 8.82
C VAL A 144 -2.07 14.46 10.11
N LEU A 145 -0.91 13.93 10.43
CA LEU A 145 -0.15 14.24 11.63
C LEU A 145 1.26 14.69 11.27
N ASP A 146 1.82 15.54 12.13
CA ASP A 146 3.25 15.83 12.13
C ASP A 146 3.86 15.19 13.38
N VAL A 147 4.72 14.19 13.17
CA VAL A 147 5.34 13.41 14.25
C VAL A 147 6.71 14.01 14.52
N ASP A 148 6.90 14.56 15.73
CA ASP A 148 8.18 15.12 16.16
C ASP A 148 9.04 14.06 16.83
N LEU A 149 10.14 13.70 16.17
CA LEU A 149 11.14 12.72 16.62
C LEU A 149 12.46 13.39 17.02
N THR A 150 12.47 14.73 17.20
CA THR A 150 13.68 15.50 17.52
C THR A 150 14.30 15.07 18.85
N ASP A 151 13.47 14.95 19.90
CA ASP A 151 13.94 14.57 21.25
C ASP A 151 14.17 13.06 21.40
N ARG A 152 13.70 12.26 20.44
CA ARG A 152 13.84 10.80 20.43
C ARG A 152 14.19 10.30 19.03
N PRO A 153 15.44 10.52 18.58
CA PRO A 153 15.86 10.10 17.25
C PRO A 153 15.66 8.60 17.02
N LEU A 154 15.19 8.23 15.83
CA LEU A 154 15.16 6.83 15.39
C LEU A 154 16.52 6.46 14.84
N ALA A 155 17.32 5.75 15.64
CA ALA A 155 18.52 5.10 15.12
C ALA A 155 18.18 4.02 14.07
N PRO A 156 19.14 3.61 13.24
CA PRO A 156 18.97 2.50 12.29
C PRO A 156 18.36 1.25 12.95
N ASN A 157 17.40 0.63 12.27
CA ASN A 157 16.62 -0.53 12.70
C ASN A 157 15.86 -0.35 14.02
N ARG A 158 15.61 0.90 14.44
CA ARG A 158 14.76 1.22 15.58
C ARG A 158 13.40 1.68 15.12
N SER A 159 12.41 1.47 15.98
CA SER A 159 11.03 1.89 15.74
C SER A 159 10.55 2.87 16.80
N ALA A 160 9.62 3.72 16.42
CA ALA A 160 8.79 4.51 17.31
C ALA A 160 7.31 4.12 17.12
N SER A 161 6.58 4.04 18.23
CA SER A 161 5.13 3.87 18.22
C SER A 161 4.48 5.24 18.38
N VAL A 162 3.66 5.60 17.40
CA VAL A 162 2.89 6.84 17.35
C VAL A 162 1.45 6.51 17.65
N ASN A 163 0.86 7.15 18.66
CA ASN A 163 -0.58 7.16 18.83
C ASN A 163 -1.14 8.32 18.00
N THR A 164 -1.91 8.00 16.97
CA THR A 164 -2.37 9.01 16.00
C THR A 164 -3.57 9.81 16.50
N GLY A 165 -4.27 9.34 17.53
CA GLY A 165 -5.56 9.91 17.92
C GLY A 165 -6.67 9.76 16.86
N ILE A 166 -6.39 9.15 15.70
CA ILE A 166 -7.37 8.87 14.66
C ILE A 166 -8.19 7.66 15.10
N GLU A 167 -9.51 7.83 15.16
CA GLU A 167 -10.44 6.77 15.54
C GLU A 167 -10.83 5.93 14.32
N VAL A 168 -10.61 4.61 14.40
CA VAL A 168 -10.99 3.66 13.35
C VAL A 168 -12.31 3.01 13.72
N ARG A 169 -13.41 3.56 13.18
CA ARG A 169 -14.78 3.09 13.48
C ARG A 169 -15.26 1.95 12.58
N ARG A 170 -14.71 1.86 11.37
CA ARG A 170 -15.13 0.93 10.33
C ARG A 170 -14.01 -0.07 10.04
N THR A 171 -14.36 -1.33 9.87
CA THR A 171 -13.43 -2.34 9.36
C THR A 171 -13.20 -2.09 7.86
N GLY A 172 -11.95 -2.09 7.43
CA GLY A 172 -11.61 -1.80 6.05
C GLY A 172 -10.11 -1.80 5.78
N LEU A 173 -9.75 -1.58 4.52
CA LEU A 173 -8.36 -1.34 4.14
C LEU A 173 -8.05 0.16 4.29
N PHE A 174 -6.91 0.43 4.91
CA PHE A 174 -6.37 1.76 5.11
C PHE A 174 -4.99 1.86 4.46
N ILE A 175 -4.69 3.06 3.98
CA ILE A 175 -3.39 3.44 3.43
C ILE A 175 -2.77 4.38 4.46
N ILE A 176 -1.58 4.02 4.93
CA ILE A 176 -0.79 4.81 5.86
C ILE A 176 0.48 5.19 5.12
N GLU A 177 0.73 6.48 5.02
CA GLU A 177 1.85 7.04 4.29
C GLU A 177 2.69 7.87 5.26
N VAL A 178 3.96 7.49 5.42
CA VAL A 178 4.95 8.29 6.13
C VAL A 178 5.64 9.22 5.14
N ASP A 179 5.98 10.42 5.58
CA ASP A 179 6.59 11.48 4.80
C ASP A 179 5.95 11.79 3.45
N ARG A 180 4.61 11.86 3.39
CA ARG A 180 3.87 12.26 2.17
C ARG A 180 4.40 13.54 1.50
N GLY A 181 4.94 14.46 2.30
CA GLY A 181 5.49 15.74 1.81
C GLY A 181 6.88 15.64 1.20
N ASN A 182 7.49 14.45 1.21
CA ASN A 182 8.88 14.19 0.86
C ASN A 182 9.84 15.25 1.47
N ARG A 183 9.68 15.48 2.79
CA ARG A 183 10.45 16.47 3.55
C ARG A 183 11.74 15.88 4.11
N VAL A 184 11.78 14.55 4.26
CA VAL A 184 12.92 13.79 4.74
C VAL A 184 13.64 13.24 3.51
N LYS A 185 14.95 13.49 3.42
CA LYS A 185 15.77 12.86 2.39
C LYS A 185 16.08 11.43 2.80
N GLU A 186 15.46 10.47 2.12
CA GLU A 186 15.54 9.04 2.45
C GLU A 186 16.37 8.26 1.42
N SER A 187 16.84 7.07 1.80
CA SER A 187 17.48 6.14 0.84
C SER A 187 16.48 5.51 -0.13
N SER A 188 15.22 5.46 0.28
CA SER A 188 14.10 4.88 -0.47
C SER A 188 12.84 5.67 -0.11
N GLU A 189 12.05 6.07 -1.11
CA GLU A 189 10.73 6.68 -0.90
C GLU A 189 9.59 5.68 -1.18
N ILE A 190 9.91 4.52 -1.74
CA ILE A 190 8.92 3.57 -2.26
C ILE A 190 8.24 2.74 -1.16
N ASN A 191 8.87 2.63 0.01
CA ASN A 191 8.41 1.87 1.18
C ASN A 191 7.74 2.76 2.24
N ASN A 192 7.48 4.03 1.90
CA ASN A 192 6.80 4.99 2.76
C ASN A 192 5.28 4.73 2.86
N ILE A 193 4.74 3.93 1.96
CA ILE A 193 3.31 3.63 1.90
C ILE A 193 3.06 2.20 2.37
N ARG A 194 2.26 2.06 3.43
CA ARG A 194 1.77 0.77 3.92
C ARG A 194 0.28 0.68 3.79
N ARG A 195 -0.18 -0.49 3.37
CA ARG A 195 -1.61 -0.81 3.26
C ARG A 195 -1.95 -1.88 4.27
N VAL A 196 -2.98 -1.64 5.07
CA VAL A 196 -3.29 -2.45 6.24
C VAL A 196 -4.79 -2.63 6.40
N LEU A 197 -5.22 -3.87 6.63
CA LEU A 197 -6.60 -4.17 7.00
C LEU A 197 -6.76 -3.89 8.49
N LEU A 198 -7.58 -2.90 8.85
CA LEU A 198 -7.88 -2.57 10.23
C LEU A 198 -9.31 -2.99 10.56
N VAL A 199 -9.49 -3.50 11.77
CA VAL A 199 -10.81 -3.84 12.33
C VAL A 199 -11.26 -2.69 13.22
N GLY A 200 -12.40 -2.08 12.89
CA GLY A 200 -12.90 -0.94 13.64
C GLY A 200 -13.51 -1.34 14.98
N ALA A 201 -13.39 -0.48 15.99
CA ALA A 201 -13.85 -0.77 17.36
C ALA A 201 -15.39 -0.94 17.49
N GLY A 202 -16.16 -0.53 16.49
CA GLY A 202 -17.63 -0.66 16.45
C GLY A 202 -18.17 -1.90 15.73
N ALA A 203 -17.31 -2.75 15.16
CA ALA A 203 -17.72 -3.97 14.47
C ALA A 203 -17.84 -5.14 15.47
N ARG A 204 -18.91 -5.12 16.28
CA ARG A 204 -19.38 -6.31 17.01
C ARG A 204 -20.79 -6.65 16.59
#